data_AF-A0A9D4S2C0-F1
#
_entry.id   AF-A0A9D4S2C0-F1
#
_cell.length_a   1.000
_cell.length_b   1.000
_cell.length_c   1.000
_cell.angle_alpha   90.00
_cell.angle_beta   90.00
_cell.angle_gamma   90.00
#
_symmetry.space_group_name_H-M   'P 1'
#
loop_
_entity.id
_entity.type
_entity.pdbx_description
1 polymer ?
#
loop_
_entity_poly.entity_id
_entity_poly.type
_entity_poly.pdbx_seq_one_letter_code
_entity_poly.pdbx_strand_id
1 'polypeptide(L)' 'MVWAALKRSIYSQGCTTVDKLIAAILSYWEELTVEACNKYIDHIYKVAPVCILMKGAATGHT' A
#
# COMPACT_ATOMS: atom_id res chain seq x y z
N MET A 1 1.24 2.90 -1.33
CA MET A 1 0.46 2.45 -0.16
C MET A 1 0.11 0.97 -0.20
N VAL A 2 -0.65 0.48 -1.19
CA VAL A 2 -0.94 -0.97 -1.31
C VAL A 2 0.34 -1.81 -1.39
N TRP A 3 1.32 -1.38 -2.20
CA TRP A 3 2.64 -2.02 -2.29
C TRP A 3 3.46 -1.96 -1.00
N ALA A 4 3.26 -0.91 -0.19
CA ALA A 4 3.94 -0.80 1.10
C ALA A 4 3.29 -1.74 2.14
N ALA A 5 1.96 -1.86 2.11
CA ALA A 5 1.20 -2.80 2.94
C ALA A 5 1.51 -4.26 2.57
N LEU A 6 1.53 -4.60 1.28
CA LEU A 6 1.95 -5.92 0.78
C LEU A 6 3.36 -6.28 1.29
N LYS A 7 4.34 -5.39 1.10
CA LYS A 7 5.71 -5.64 1.57
C LYS A 7 5.78 -5.84 3.09
N ARG A 8 5.01 -5.07 3.87
CA ARG A 8 4.93 -5.27 5.33
C ARG A 8 4.30 -6.60 5.69
N SER A 9 3.24 -7.01 5.00
CA SER A 9 2.59 -8.31 5.20
C SER A 9 3.56 -9.45 4.93
N ILE A 10 4.21 -9.45 3.77
CA ILE A 10 5.23 -10.45 3.41
C ILE A 10 6.38 -10.48 4.43
N TYR A 11 6.87 -9.30 4.84
CA TYR A 11 7.94 -9.21 5.83
C TYR A 11 7.52 -9.84 7.17
N SER A 12 6.29 -9.60 7.62
CA SER A 12 5.76 -10.16 8.87
C SER A 12 5.60 -11.69 8.83
N GLN A 13 5.46 -12.28 7.65
CA GLN A 13 5.32 -13.73 7.46
C GLN A 13 6.66 -14.48 7.42
N GLY A 14 7.80 -13.77 7.41
CA GLY A 14 9.13 -14.39 7.45
C GLY A 14 9.44 -15.27 6.24
N CYS A 15 9.00 -14.88 5.04
CA CYS A 15 9.21 -15.64 3.81
C CYS A 15 10.71 -15.73 3.47
N THR A 16 11.30 -16.93 3.55
CA THR A 16 12.73 -17.19 3.24
C THR A 16 12.95 -17.91 1.91
N THR A 17 11.89 -18.33 1.23
CA THR A 17 11.95 -19.03 -0.06
C THR A 17 11.05 -18.36 -1.10
N VAL A 18 11.36 -18.57 -2.37
CA VAL A 18 10.59 -18.01 -3.50
C VAL A 18 9.14 -18.53 -3.48
N ASP A 19 8.93 -19.81 -3.20
CA ASP A 19 7.57 -20.37 -3.16
C ASP A 19 6.72 -19.76 -2.06
N LYS A 20 7.30 -19.55 -0.87
CA LYS A 20 6.63 -18.87 0.25
C LYS A 20 6.33 -17.41 -0.08
N LEU A 21 7.21 -16.75 -0.81
CA LEU A 21 6.99 -15.38 -1.28
C LEU A 21 5.80 -15.33 -2.25
N ILE A 22 5.75 -16.25 -3.23
CA ILE A 22 4.64 -16.32 -4.19
C ILE A 22 3.32 -16.59 -3.46
N ALA A 23 3.30 -17.56 -2.54
CA ALA A 23 2.11 -17.87 -1.75
C ALA A 23 1.63 -16.67 -0.92
N ALA A 24 2.55 -15.95 -0.26
CA ALA A 24 2.23 -14.76 0.53
C ALA A 24 1.68 -13.60 -0.34
N ILE A 25 2.20 -13.44 -1.56
CA ILE A 25 1.67 -12.46 -2.51
C ILE A 25 0.24 -12.81 -2.90
N LEU A 26 -0.01 -14.07 -3.28
CA LEU A 26 -1.35 -14.52 -3.69
C LEU A 26 -2.37 -14.39 -2.55
N SER A 27 -2.02 -14.87 -1.36
CA SER A 27 -2.87 -14.76 -0.16
C SER A 27 -3.21 -13.30 0.18
N TYR A 28 -2.24 -12.37 0.09
CA TYR A 28 -2.53 -10.96 0.34
C TYR A 28 -3.58 -10.40 -0.64
N TRP A 29 -3.52 -10.78 -1.92
CA TRP A 29 -4.50 -10.30 -2.91
C TRP A 29 -5.87 -10.93 -2.74
N GLU A 30 -5.94 -12.18 -2.30
CA GLU A 30 -7.21 -12.85 -1.97
C GLU A 30 -7.88 -12.23 -0.73
N GLU A 31 -7.10 -11.80 0.26
CA GLU A 31 -7.59 -11.17 1.49
C GLU A 31 -7.89 -9.66 1.32
N LEU A 32 -7.55 -9.08 0.16
CA LEU A 32 -7.70 -7.65 -0.05
C LEU A 32 -9.18 -7.27 -0.27
N THR A 33 -9.79 -6.68 0.76
CA THR A 33 -11.20 -6.27 0.69
C THR A 33 -11.42 -4.96 -0.06
N VAL A 34 -12.66 -4.73 -0.51
CA VAL A 34 -13.08 -3.49 -1.16
C VAL A 34 -12.88 -2.29 -0.22
N GLU A 35 -13.13 -2.43 1.07
CA GLU A 35 -12.94 -1.38 2.07
C GLU A 35 -11.47 -1.01 2.22
N ALA A 36 -10.56 -1.98 2.16
CA ALA A 36 -9.13 -1.74 2.18
C ALA A 36 -8.68 -0.98 0.92
N CYS A 37 -9.22 -1.34 -0.25
CA CYS A 37 -8.99 -0.62 -1.51
C CYS A 37 -9.50 0.83 -1.45
N ASN A 38 -10.69 1.04 -0.91
CA ASN A 38 -11.28 2.38 -0.78
C ASN A 38 -10.43 3.30 0.09
N LYS A 39 -9.80 2.79 1.16
CA LYS A 39 -8.85 3.59 1.98
C LYS A 39 -7.68 4.12 1.15
N TYR A 40 -7.20 3.37 0.16
CA TYR A 40 -6.13 3.84 -0.72
C TYR A 40 -6.61 4.92 -1.69
N ILE A 41 -7.84 4.80 -2.18
CA ILE A 41 -8.48 5.79 -3.06
C ILE A 41 -8.76 7.08 -2.29
N ASP A 42 -9.32 6.99 -1.09
CA ASP A 42 -9.62 8.14 -0.22
C ASP A 42 -8.38 8.97 0.10
N HIS A 43 -7.23 8.31 0.25
CA HIS A 43 -5.97 9.02 0.46
C HIS A 43 -5.59 9.89 -0.74
N ILE A 44 -5.87 9.46 -1.98
CA ILE A 44 -5.60 10.26 -3.17
C ILE A 44 -6.41 11.56 -3.10
N TYR A 45 -7.70 11.47 -2.75
CA TYR A 45 -8.56 12.63 -2.56
C TYR A 45 -8.08 13.55 -1.43
N LYS A 46 -7.43 13.02 -0.40
CA LYS A 46 -6.83 13.82 0.69
C LYS A 46 -5.52 14.48 0.28
N VAL A 47 -4.67 13.80 -0.49
CA VAL A 47 -3.33 14.30 -0.85
C VAL A 47 -3.36 15.27 -2.02
N ALA A 48 -4.28 15.10 -2.98
CA ALA A 48 -4.35 15.96 -4.16
C ALA A 48 -4.47 17.47 -3.81
N PRO A 49 -5.31 17.91 -2.86
CA PRO A 49 -5.34 19.31 -2.42
C PRO A 49 -4.02 19.80 -1.82
N VAL A 50 -3.33 18.94 -1.06
CA VAL A 50 -2.04 19.25 -0.44
C VAL A 50 -0.96 19.43 -1.51
N CYS A 51 -0.93 18.57 -2.53
CA CYS A 51 -0.03 18.71 -3.68
C CYS A 51 -0.23 20.06 -4.38
N ILE A 52 -1.48 20.49 -4.57
CA ILE A 52 -1.82 21.77 -5.18
C ILE A 52 -1.31 22.93 -4.32
N LEU A 53 -1.58 22.89 -3.01
CA LEU A 53 -1.11 23.91 -2.06
C LEU A 53 0.43 24.01 -2.05
N MET A 54 1.12 22.88 -2.15
CA MET A 54 2.58 22.80 -2.17
C MET A 54 3.20 23.06 -3.56
N LYS A 55 2.41 23.51 -4.55
CA LYS A 55 2.87 23.79 -5.93
C LYS A 55 3.59 22.59 -6.57
N GLY A 56 3.15 21.37 -6.27
CA GLY A 56 3.76 20.14 -6.77
C GLY A 56 5.01 19.68 -6.01
N ALA A 57 5.40 20.33 -4.91
CA ALA A 57 6.44 19.81 -4.03
C ALA A 57 5.97 18.55 -3.29
N ALA A 58 6.94 17.73 -2.84
CA ALA A 58 6.65 16.46 -2.18
C ALA A 58 5.84 16.66 -0.89
N THR A 59 4.68 15.99 -0.79
CA THR A 59 3.76 16.10 0.35
C THR A 59 4.13 15.23 1.56
N GLY A 60 5.28 14.55 1.50
CA GLY A 60 5.75 13.61 2.53
C GLY A 60 6.87 14.16 3.43
N HIS A 61 7.12 15.47 3.39
CA HIS A 61 8.16 16.15 4.18
C HIS A 61 7.52 17.15 5.16
N THR A 62 6.75 16.61 6.11
CA THR A 62 6.26 17.31 7.31
C THR A 62 6.22 16.33 8.46
#